data_AF-A0A7C3CRB6-F1
#
_entry.id   AF-A0A7C3CRB6-F1
#
_cell.length_a   1.000
_cell.length_b   1.000
_cell.length_c   1.000
_cell.angle_alpha   90.00
_cell.angle_beta   90.00
_cell.angle_gamma   90.00
#
_symmetry.space_group_name_H-M   'P 1'
#
loop_
_entity.id
_entity.type
_entity.pdbx_description
1 polymer ?
#
loop_
_entity_poly.entity_id
_entity_poly.type
_entity_poly.pdbx_seq_one_letter_code
_entity_poly.pdbx_strand_id
1 'polypeptide(L)'
;MKLDREALVSPKLLIGGGILLLGFALIAMLYFQAYSLGDQVIQLLQQPGGSANITSEIDKLIAERNHKHWVVMTAGIVFALMIVVISITISQTIIGPLRRTIEYTDDIALGKLGERASYWASGEVANVRDAVSDMQNQLTQVV
;
A
#
# COMPACT_ATOMS: atom_id res chain seq x y z
N MET A 1 4.93 8.70 37.36
CA MET A 1 3.72 8.79 36.50
C MET A 1 3.98 7.90 35.30
N LYS A 2 3.55 6.64 35.35
CA LYS A 2 3.73 5.66 34.27
C LYS A 2 2.62 5.93 33.24
N LEU A 3 3.00 6.52 32.12
CA LEU A 3 2.12 6.65 30.96
C LEU A 3 2.17 5.33 30.20
N ASP A 4 1.03 4.64 30.18
CA ASP A 4 0.79 3.43 29.37
C ASP A 4 1.12 3.71 27.90
N ARG A 5 2.18 3.06 27.40
CA ARG A 5 2.68 3.14 26.02
C ARG A 5 2.03 2.11 25.08
N GLU A 6 0.84 1.63 25.39
CA GLU A 6 0.24 0.48 24.68
C GLU A 6 -0.87 0.84 23.68
N ALA A 7 -1.29 2.11 23.56
CA ALA A 7 -2.45 2.47 22.74
C ALA A 7 -2.17 3.28 21.46
N LEU A 8 -0.90 3.46 21.07
CA LEU A 8 -0.60 3.98 19.73
C LEU A 8 -0.58 2.82 18.74
N VAL A 9 -1.79 2.46 18.28
CA VAL A 9 -1.97 1.76 17.00
C VAL A 9 -1.18 2.56 15.96
N SER A 10 -0.03 2.03 15.57
CA SER A 10 0.90 2.75 14.71
C SER A 10 0.20 3.15 13.41
N PRO A 11 0.30 4.40 12.94
CA PRO A 11 -0.34 4.85 11.70
C PRO A 11 0.14 4.09 10.45
N LYS A 12 1.24 3.32 10.58
CA LYS A 12 1.72 2.36 9.58
C LYS A 12 0.70 1.23 9.29
N LEU A 13 -0.13 0.87 10.27
CA LEU A 13 -1.11 -0.20 10.13
C LEU A 13 -2.41 0.28 9.47
N LEU A 14 -2.81 1.54 9.71
CA LEU A 14 -4.08 2.08 9.21
C LEU A 14 -4.01 2.43 7.71
N ILE A 15 -2.91 3.05 7.28
CA ILE A 15 -2.70 3.42 5.86
C ILE A 15 -2.35 2.17 5.04
N GLY A 16 -1.53 1.26 5.58
CA GLY A 16 -1.25 -0.03 4.94
C GLY A 16 -2.48 -0.93 4.86
N GLY A 17 -3.29 -0.99 5.92
CA GLY A 17 -4.50 -1.80 5.98
C GLY A 17 -5.59 -1.34 5.01
N GLY A 18 -5.81 -0.03 4.87
CA GLY A 18 -6.81 0.51 3.94
C GLY A 18 -6.48 0.23 2.47
N ILE A 19 -5.21 0.40 2.08
CA ILE A 19 -4.74 0.13 0.70
C ILE A 19 -4.80 -1.37 0.40
N LEU A 20 -4.43 -2.22 1.36
CA LEU A 20 -4.53 -3.67 1.21
C LEU A 20 -5.98 -4.16 1.11
N LEU A 21 -6.90 -3.58 1.89
CA LEU A 21 -8.32 -3.93 1.84
C LEU A 21 -8.97 -3.52 0.52
N LEU A 22 -8.67 -2.32 0.01
CA LEU A 22 -9.15 -1.88 -1.31
C LEU A 22 -8.57 -2.75 -2.42
N GLY A 23 -7.27 -3.08 -2.35
CA GLY A 23 -6.63 -4.00 -3.28
C GLY A 23 -7.26 -5.39 -3.29
N PHE A 24 -7.50 -5.95 -2.11
CA PHE A 24 -8.16 -7.24 -1.95
C PHE A 24 -9.60 -7.21 -2.47
N ALA A 25 -10.36 -6.16 -2.17
CA ALA A 25 -11.73 -5.99 -2.66
C ALA A 25 -11.80 -5.90 -4.19
N LEU A 26 -10.85 -5.20 -4.83
CA LEU A 26 -10.78 -5.07 -6.28
C LEU A 26 -10.40 -6.40 -6.95
N ILE A 27 -9.43 -7.12 -6.39
CA ILE A 27 -9.07 -8.47 -6.84
C ILE A 27 -10.24 -9.44 -6.65
N ALA A 28 -10.92 -9.41 -5.51
CA ALA A 28 -12.07 -10.26 -5.23
C ALA A 28 -13.26 -9.96 -6.15
N MET A 29 -13.50 -8.68 -6.46
CA MET A 29 -14.55 -8.26 -7.40
C MET A 29 -14.26 -8.72 -8.84
N LEU A 30 -12.99 -8.61 -9.28
CA LEU A 30 -12.56 -9.12 -10.58
C LEU A 30 -12.61 -10.65 -10.64
N TYR A 31 -12.26 -11.33 -9.55
CA TYR A 31 -12.35 -12.78 -9.44
C TYR A 31 -13.82 -13.26 -9.49
N PHE A 32 -14.72 -12.52 -8.85
CA PHE A 32 -16.15 -12.79 -8.86
C PHE A 32 -16.77 -12.61 -10.26
N GLN A 33 -16.42 -11.54 -10.98
CA GLN A 33 -16.88 -11.34 -12.37
C GLN A 33 -16.38 -12.42 -13.33
N ALA A 34 -15.17 -12.95 -13.12
CA ALA A 34 -14.67 -14.05 -13.94
C ALA A 34 -15.41 -15.38 -13.71
N TYR A 35 -16.04 -15.55 -12.54
CA TYR A 35 -16.76 -16.78 -12.18
C TYR A 35 -18.19 -16.84 -12.74
N SER A 36 -18.84 -15.71 -13.02
CA SER A 36 -20.25 -15.68 -13.46
C SER A 36 -20.50 -16.22 -14.88
N LEU A 37 -19.45 -16.60 -15.61
CA LEU A 37 -19.56 -17.24 -16.93
C LEU A 37 -19.88 -18.75 -16.85
N GLY A 38 -19.71 -19.37 -15.68
CA GLY A 38 -20.06 -20.78 -15.48
C GLY A 38 -21.55 -21.07 -15.71
N ASP A 39 -22.42 -20.12 -15.36
CA ASP A 39 -23.86 -20.26 -15.50
C ASP A 39 -24.33 -20.27 -16.97
N GLN A 40 -23.60 -19.59 -17.86
CA GLN A 40 -23.94 -19.52 -19.29
C GLN A 40 -23.62 -20.84 -20.01
N VAL A 41 -22.53 -21.51 -19.65
CA VAL A 41 -22.17 -22.83 -20.20
C VAL A 41 -23.20 -23.89 -19.78
N ILE A 42 -23.71 -23.84 -18.54
CA ILE A 42 -24.74 -24.76 -18.06
C ILE A 42 -26.06 -24.56 -18.82
N GLN A 43 -26.43 -23.31 -19.17
CA GLN A 43 -27.63 -23.03 -19.96
C GLN A 43 -27.51 -23.52 -21.42
N LEU A 44 -26.34 -23.43 -22.03
CA LEU A 44 -26.11 -23.95 -23.39
C LEU A 44 -26.14 -25.48 -23.45
N LEU A 45 -25.69 -26.17 -22.39
CA LEU A 45 -25.77 -27.63 -22.29
C LEU A 45 -27.20 -28.16 -22.07
N GLN A 46 -28.16 -27.29 -21.72
CA GLN A 46 -29.58 -27.64 -21.57
C GLN A 46 -30.42 -27.45 -22.84
N GLN A 47 -29.87 -26.87 -23.92
CA GLN A 47 -30.62 -26.69 -25.18
C GLN A 47 -30.69 -28.01 -25.98
N PRO A 48 -31.91 -28.52 -26.26
CA PRO A 48 -32.07 -29.74 -27.04
C PRO A 48 -31.95 -29.43 -28.53
N GLY A 49 -30.85 -29.85 -29.15
CA GLY A 49 -30.68 -29.94 -30.60
C GLY A 49 -29.51 -29.13 -31.17
N GLY A 50 -28.51 -29.82 -31.74
CA GLY A 50 -27.46 -29.22 -32.58
C GLY A 50 -26.03 -29.34 -32.04
N SER A 51 -25.50 -30.56 -31.97
CA SER A 51 -24.18 -30.87 -31.38
C SER A 51 -23.00 -30.08 -31.98
N ALA A 52 -23.04 -29.76 -33.29
CA ALA A 52 -21.94 -29.05 -33.96
C ALA A 52 -21.92 -27.54 -33.70
N ASN A 53 -23.08 -26.91 -33.45
CA ASN A 53 -23.14 -25.47 -33.16
C ASN A 53 -22.73 -25.20 -31.70
N ILE A 54 -23.14 -26.09 -30.79
CA ILE A 54 -22.84 -26.04 -29.35
C ILE A 54 -21.32 -26.13 -29.09
N THR A 55 -20.59 -26.99 -29.81
CA THR A 55 -19.11 -27.08 -29.65
C THR A 55 -18.41 -25.77 -30.03
N SER A 56 -18.85 -25.09 -31.09
CA SER A 56 -18.23 -23.85 -31.54
C SER A 56 -18.51 -22.66 -30.60
N GLU A 57 -19.67 -22.64 -29.94
CA GLU A 57 -20.01 -21.64 -28.93
C GLU A 57 -19.28 -21.89 -27.61
N ILE A 58 -19.13 -23.16 -27.21
CA ILE A 58 -18.34 -23.55 -26.05
C ILE A 58 -16.86 -23.14 -26.22
N ASP A 59 -16.27 -23.39 -27.39
CA ASP A 59 -14.87 -23.01 -27.65
C ASP A 59 -14.65 -21.48 -27.58
N LYS A 60 -15.62 -20.69 -28.09
CA LYS A 60 -15.58 -19.23 -27.98
C LYS A 60 -15.67 -18.76 -26.53
N LEU A 61 -16.57 -19.35 -25.73
CA LEU A 61 -16.71 -19.01 -24.31
C LEU A 61 -15.47 -19.39 -23.50
N ILE A 62 -14.84 -20.53 -23.79
CA ILE A 62 -13.59 -20.95 -23.15
C ILE A 62 -12.45 -19.98 -23.52
N ALA A 63 -12.34 -19.60 -24.78
CA ALA A 63 -11.33 -18.64 -25.24
C ALA A 63 -11.54 -17.25 -24.58
N GLU A 64 -12.77 -16.76 -24.51
CA GLU A 64 -13.12 -15.49 -23.86
C GLU A 64 -12.82 -15.54 -22.35
N ARG A 65 -13.15 -16.64 -21.69
CA ARG A 65 -12.88 -16.86 -20.26
C ARG A 65 -11.37 -16.85 -19.98
N ASN A 66 -10.61 -17.59 -20.77
CA ASN A 66 -9.14 -17.66 -20.61
C ASN A 66 -8.51 -16.28 -20.82
N HIS A 67 -8.98 -15.52 -21.80
CA HIS A 67 -8.51 -14.15 -22.00
C HIS A 67 -8.82 -13.24 -20.79
N LYS A 68 -10.06 -13.27 -20.27
CA LYS A 68 -10.46 -12.51 -19.08
C LYS A 68 -9.64 -12.89 -17.84
N HIS A 69 -9.41 -14.17 -17.59
CA HIS A 69 -8.58 -14.62 -16.46
C HIS A 69 -7.14 -14.11 -16.55
N TRP A 70 -6.52 -14.19 -17.74
CA TRP A 70 -5.16 -13.69 -17.95
C TRP A 70 -5.05 -12.19 -17.68
N VAL A 71 -6.02 -11.39 -18.14
CA VAL A 71 -6.06 -9.94 -17.88
C VAL A 71 -6.14 -9.65 -16.39
N VAL A 72 -6.99 -10.36 -15.64
CA VAL A 72 -7.12 -10.16 -14.19
C VAL A 72 -5.84 -10.53 -13.45
N MET A 73 -5.18 -11.64 -13.81
CA MET A 73 -3.93 -12.05 -13.16
C MET A 73 -2.82 -11.02 -13.40
N THR A 74 -2.67 -10.52 -14.63
CA THR A 74 -1.66 -9.51 -14.95
C THR A 74 -1.90 -8.19 -14.21
N ALA A 75 -3.15 -7.72 -14.16
CA ALA A 75 -3.51 -6.53 -13.40
C ALA A 75 -3.22 -6.68 -11.89
N GLY A 76 -3.52 -7.85 -11.31
CA GLY A 76 -3.23 -8.16 -9.92
C GLY A 76 -1.74 -8.12 -9.59
N ILE A 77 -0.89 -8.67 -10.46
CA ILE A 77 0.57 -8.65 -10.29
C ILE A 77 1.10 -7.22 -10.34
N VAL A 78 0.67 -6.41 -11.32
CA VAL A 78 1.10 -5.01 -11.44
C VAL A 78 0.70 -4.21 -10.20
N PHE A 79 -0.51 -4.43 -9.70
CA PHE A 79 -1.00 -3.77 -8.50
C PHE A 79 -0.19 -4.15 -7.25
N ALA A 80 0.13 -5.44 -7.08
CA ALA A 80 0.98 -5.90 -5.99
C ALA A 80 2.37 -5.24 -6.02
N LEU A 81 2.98 -5.13 -7.21
CA LEU A 81 4.27 -4.45 -7.38
C LEU A 81 4.20 -2.96 -7.02
N MET A 82 3.12 -2.27 -7.40
CA MET A 82 2.91 -0.87 -7.04
C MET A 82 2.87 -0.66 -5.52
N ILE A 83 2.19 -1.54 -4.77
CA ILE A 83 2.16 -1.46 -3.30
C ILE A 83 3.56 -1.59 -2.71
N VAL A 84 4.38 -2.50 -3.23
CA VAL A 84 5.76 -2.69 -2.76
C VAL A 84 6.57 -1.41 -2.98
N VAL A 85 6.49 -0.81 -4.16
CA VAL A 85 7.19 0.45 -4.49
C VAL A 85 6.74 1.59 -3.58
N ILE A 86 5.44 1.75 -3.38
CA ILE A 86 4.88 2.78 -2.49
C ILE A 86 5.38 2.58 -1.05
N SER A 87 5.39 1.34 -0.57
CA SER A 87 5.85 1.01 0.78
C SER A 87 7.33 1.36 0.99
N ILE A 88 8.18 1.02 0.01
CA ILE A 88 9.61 1.37 0.04
C ILE A 88 9.78 2.90 0.04
N THR A 89 9.04 3.60 -0.83
CA THR A 89 9.10 5.05 -0.96
C THR A 89 8.75 5.74 0.35
N ILE A 90 7.60 5.41 0.96
CA ILE A 90 7.18 5.98 2.26
C ILE A 90 8.22 5.71 3.36
N SER A 91 8.82 4.52 3.37
CA SER A 91 9.82 4.15 4.36
C SER A 91 11.07 5.03 4.26
N GLN A 92 11.53 5.29 3.03
CA GLN A 92 12.75 6.06 2.78
C GLN A 92 12.53 7.57 2.90
N THR A 93 11.40 8.10 2.43
CA THR A 93 11.17 9.55 2.36
C THR A 93 10.52 10.14 3.61
N ILE A 94 9.77 9.33 4.38
CA ILE A 94 9.01 9.80 5.55
C ILE A 94 9.51 9.14 6.82
N ILE A 95 9.47 7.80 6.90
CA ILE A 95 9.71 7.08 8.17
C ILE A 95 11.18 7.22 8.61
N GLY A 96 12.12 7.05 7.70
CA GLY A 96 13.55 7.17 8.00
C GLY A 96 13.93 8.55 8.53
N PRO A 97 13.60 9.65 7.82
CA PRO A 97 13.83 11.01 8.29
C PRO A 97 13.14 11.33 9.62
N LEU A 98 11.86 10.96 9.79
CA LEU A 98 11.14 11.18 11.06
C LEU A 98 11.79 10.47 12.24
N ARG A 99 12.27 9.24 12.04
CA ARG A 99 12.99 8.51 13.09
C ARG A 99 14.24 9.26 13.52
N ARG A 100 15.01 9.79 12.55
CA ARG A 100 16.17 10.63 12.87
C ARG A 100 15.74 11.89 13.63
N THR A 101 14.66 12.56 13.23
CA THR A 101 14.13 13.72 13.98
C THR A 101 13.88 13.39 15.45
N ILE A 102 13.29 12.22 15.73
CA ILE A 102 13.01 11.77 17.10
C ILE A 102 14.33 11.55 17.86
N GLU A 103 15.29 10.85 17.25
CA GLU A 103 16.62 10.62 17.84
C GLU A 103 17.32 11.96 18.14
N TYR A 104 17.26 12.94 17.23
CA TYR A 104 17.78 14.30 17.45
C TYR A 104 17.06 15.03 18.61
N THR A 105 15.74 14.88 18.71
CA THR A 105 14.98 15.50 19.80
C THR A 105 15.35 14.90 21.15
N ASP A 106 15.56 13.58 21.21
CA ASP A 106 16.01 12.90 22.41
C ASP A 106 17.42 13.37 22.83
N ASP A 107 18.34 13.55 21.88
CA ASP A 107 19.68 14.07 22.17
C ASP A 107 19.66 15.52 22.67
N ILE A 108 18.82 16.39 22.10
CA ILE A 108 18.59 17.75 22.61
C ILE A 108 18.08 17.71 24.05
N ALA A 109 17.12 16.83 24.35
CA ALA A 109 16.57 16.67 25.71
C ALA A 109 17.61 16.17 26.72
N LEU A 110 18.63 15.44 26.26
CA LEU A 110 19.78 15.01 27.07
C LEU A 110 20.91 16.06 27.14
N GLY A 111 20.69 17.27 26.59
CA GLY A 111 21.67 18.36 26.60
C GLY A 111 22.81 18.20 25.58
N LYS A 112 22.71 17.24 24.64
CA LYS A 112 23.69 17.04 23.58
C LYS A 112 23.39 17.98 22.40
N LEU A 113 23.81 19.23 22.53
CA LEU A 113 23.52 20.28 21.53
C LEU A 113 24.59 20.39 20.42
N GLY A 114 25.59 19.51 20.39
CA GLY A 114 26.72 19.60 19.47
C GLY A 114 26.46 19.11 18.04
N GLU A 115 25.49 18.21 17.84
CA GLU A 115 25.21 17.62 16.53
C GLU A 115 23.96 18.23 15.90
N ARG A 116 24.08 18.68 14.63
CA ARG A 116 22.95 19.23 13.85
C ARG A 116 22.27 18.13 13.07
N ALA A 117 20.95 18.26 12.91
CA ALA A 117 20.10 17.38 12.09
C ALA A 117 20.54 17.35 10.60
N SER A 118 21.55 16.53 10.28
CA SER A 118 22.11 16.39 8.93
C SER A 118 21.50 15.18 8.21
N TYR A 119 20.27 15.34 7.74
CA TYR A 119 19.67 14.37 6.83
C TYR A 119 18.84 15.06 5.76
N TRP A 120 18.78 14.41 4.60
CA TRP A 120 17.93 14.85 3.51
C TRP A 120 16.47 14.53 3.85
N ALA A 121 15.64 15.57 3.78
CA ALA A 121 14.19 15.51 3.94
C ALA A 121 13.57 16.52 2.98
N SER A 122 12.35 16.25 2.54
CA SER A 122 11.57 17.12 1.65
C SER A 122 10.15 17.30 2.17
N GLY A 123 9.48 18.39 1.78
CA GLY A 123 8.10 18.66 2.17
C GLY A 123 7.95 18.90 3.67
N GLU A 124 6.87 18.39 4.25
CA GLU A 124 6.51 18.56 5.66
C GLU A 124 7.59 18.03 6.60
N VAL A 125 8.29 16.96 6.22
CA VAL A 125 9.36 16.38 7.05
C VAL A 125 10.58 17.30 7.12
N ALA A 126 10.85 18.08 6.07
CA ALA A 126 11.89 19.12 6.10
C ALA A 126 11.50 20.24 7.07
N ASN A 127 10.25 20.68 7.04
CA ASN A 127 9.75 21.70 7.97
C ASN A 127 9.89 21.27 9.44
N VAL A 128 9.60 20.00 9.74
CA VAL A 128 9.78 19.45 11.09
C VAL A 128 11.25 19.41 11.48
N ARG A 129 12.14 18.96 10.59
CA ARG A 129 13.60 18.97 10.82
C ARG A 129 14.09 20.39 11.14
N ASP A 130 13.67 21.36 10.33
CA ASP A 130 14.12 22.74 10.42
C ASP A 130 13.63 23.38 11.73
N ALA A 131 12.37 23.15 12.10
CA ALA A 131 11.83 23.59 13.39
C ALA A 131 12.60 23.00 14.59
N VAL A 132 12.97 21.72 14.55
CA VAL A 132 13.78 21.09 15.60
C VAL A 132 15.19 21.69 15.64
N SER A 133 15.80 21.94 14.48
CA SER A 133 17.10 22.60 14.40
C SER A 133 17.06 24.02 14.97
N ASP A 134 15.99 24.76 14.73
CA ASP A 134 15.82 26.12 15.27
C ASP A 134 15.64 26.10 16.80
N MET A 135 14.88 25.13 17.34
CA MET A 135 14.79 24.93 18.78
C MET A 135 16.15 24.64 19.42
N GLN A 136 16.97 23.78 18.80
CA GLN A 136 18.34 23.51 19.25
C GLN A 136 19.21 24.76 19.23
N ASN A 137 19.14 25.56 18.15
CA ASN A 137 19.90 26.80 18.02
C ASN A 137 19.53 27.79 19.14
N GLN A 138 18.24 27.91 19.46
CA GLN A 138 17.77 28.77 20.55
C GLN A 138 18.29 28.27 21.92
N LEU A 139 18.21 26.97 22.18
CA LEU A 139 18.74 26.38 23.42
C LEU A 139 20.24 26.61 23.57
N THR A 140 21.00 26.47 22.49
CA THR A 140 22.46 26.67 22.47
C THR A 140 22.84 28.13 22.73
N GLN A 141 21.97 29.09 22.42
CA GLN A 141 22.21 30.51 22.72
C GLN A 141 21.90 30.89 24.18
N VAL A 142 21.08 30.09 24.87
CA VAL A 142 20.62 30.35 26.24
C VAL A 142 21.52 29.71 27.28
N VAL A 143 22.15 28.58 26.95
CA VAL A 143 23.09 27.83 27.83
C VAL A 143 24.52 28.32 27.60
#